data_AF-A0A1Y3WRI6-F1
#
_entry.id   AF-A0A1Y3WRI6-F1
#
_cell.length_a   1.000
_cell.length_b   1.000
_cell.length_c   1.000
_cell.angle_alpha   90.00
_cell.angle_beta   90.00
_cell.angle_gamma   90.00
#
_symmetry.space_group_name_H-M   'P 1'
#
loop_
_entity.id
_entity.type
_entity.pdbx_description
1 polymer ?
#
loop_
_entity_poly.entity_id
_entity_poly.type
_entity_poly.pdbx_seq_one_letter_code
_entity_poly.pdbx_strand_id
1 'polypeptide(L)' 'MNSEQITAFLQAHWEWVTLIMGVVSVAGSILNWNWLCDPTGKPDSHLYGRGSRRVIFFLLGIVLIVTSIWSLVMVPH' A
#
# COMPACT_ATOMS: atom_id res chain seq x y z
N MET A 1 -10.53 -9.50 23.25
CA MET A 1 -10.84 -8.42 22.30
C MET A 1 -11.57 -9.07 21.14
N ASN A 2 -12.86 -8.76 20.97
CA ASN A 2 -13.70 -9.42 19.96
C ASN A 2 -13.39 -8.86 18.57
N SER A 3 -13.49 -9.70 17.54
CA SER A 3 -13.28 -9.31 16.14
C SER A 3 -14.14 -8.11 15.73
N GLU A 4 -15.36 -8.02 16.25
CA GLU A 4 -16.30 -6.91 16.01
C GLU A 4 -15.78 -5.55 16.51
N GLN A 5 -15.05 -5.55 17.63
CA GLN A 5 -14.49 -4.33 18.20
C GLN A 5 -13.28 -3.85 17.39
N ILE A 6 -12.51 -4.79 16.84
CA ILE A 6 -11.35 -4.51 15.97
C ILE A 6 -11.83 -3.95 14.63
N THR A 7 -12.87 -4.53 14.02
CA THR A 7 -13.42 -4.03 12.75
C THR A 7 -14.06 -2.66 12.90
N ALA A 8 -14.79 -2.40 13.99
CA ALA A 8 -15.36 -1.09 14.27
C ALA A 8 -14.28 0.00 14.43
N PHE A 9 -13.19 -0.32 15.13
CA PHE A 9 -12.06 0.59 15.29
C PHE A 9 -11.31 0.83 13.97
N LEU A 10 -11.07 -0.22 13.18
CA LEU A 10 -10.46 -0.09 11.84
C LEU A 10 -11.33 0.76 10.92
N GLN A 11 -12.65 0.61 10.97
CA GLN A 11 -13.56 1.35 10.12
C GLN A 11 -13.61 2.83 10.49
N ALA A 12 -13.53 3.17 11.77
CA ALA A 12 -13.41 4.55 12.24
C ALA A 12 -12.10 5.24 11.80
N HIS A 13 -11.04 4.47 11.61
CA HIS A 13 -9.72 4.97 11.22
C HIS A 13 -9.24 4.49 9.84
N TRP A 14 -10.17 4.09 8.96
CA TRP A 14 -9.83 3.46 7.69
C TRP A 14 -8.99 4.38 6.78
N GLU A 15 -9.22 5.68 6.85
CA GLU A 15 -8.42 6.69 6.15
C GLU A 15 -6.95 6.67 6.58
N TRP A 16 -6.69 6.61 7.89
CA TRP A 16 -5.32 6.53 8.41
C TRP A 16 -4.65 5.21 8.02
N VAL A 17 -5.41 4.10 8.02
CA VAL A 17 -4.90 2.79 7.61
C VAL A 17 -4.51 2.79 6.13
N THR A 18 -5.38 3.30 5.26
CA THR A 18 -5.12 3.37 3.81
C THR A 18 -3.99 4.34 3.47
N LEU A 19 -3.90 5.48 4.16
CA LEU A 19 -2.79 6.43 4.06
C LEU A 19 -1.45 5.77 4.43
N ILE A 20 -1.37 5.10 5.58
CA ILE A 20 -0.14 4.43 6.04
C ILE A 20 0.24 3.32 5.05
N MET A 21 -0.72 2.52 4.59
CA MET A 21 -0.48 1.49 3.58
C MET A 21 0.05 2.05 2.26
N GLY A 22 -0.47 3.21 1.82
CA GLY A 22 0.01 3.93 0.64
C GLY A 22 1.46 4.42 0.82
N VAL A 23 1.77 5.04 1.97
CA VAL A 23 3.12 5.53 2.30
C VAL A 23 4.12 4.38 2.37
N VAL A 24 3.77 3.27 3.02
CA VAL A 24 4.62 2.07 3.11
C VAL A 24 4.87 1.47 1.73
N SER A 25 3.87 1.45 0.85
CA SER A 25 4.01 0.95 -0.53
C SER A 25 4.98 1.83 -1.34
N VAL A 26 4.85 3.15 -1.25
CA VAL A 26 5.76 4.12 -1.89
C VAL A 26 7.17 3.98 -1.31
N ALA A 27 7.32 3.99 0.01
CA ALA A 27 8.61 3.85 0.69
C ALA A 27 9.30 2.52 0.35
N GLY A 28 8.57 1.41 0.36
CA GLY A 28 9.09 0.09 0.00
C GLY A 28 9.55 0.00 -1.46
N SER A 29 8.88 0.71 -2.37
CA SER A 29 9.26 0.80 -3.79
C SER A 29 10.52 1.65 -4.03
N ILE A 30 10.71 2.74 -3.27
CA ILE A 30 11.88 3.64 -3.35
C ILE A 30 13.10 3.02 -2.65
N LEU A 31 12.91 2.52 -1.43
CA LEU A 31 13.98 1.96 -0.58
C LEU A 31 14.39 0.54 -1.00
N ASN A 32 13.84 0.02 -2.11
CA ASN A 32 14.14 -1.30 -2.65
C ASN A 32 14.05 -2.41 -1.58
N TRP A 33 12.97 -2.42 -0.80
CA TRP A 33 12.76 -3.45 0.21
C TRP A 33 12.66 -4.81 -0.48
N ASN A 34 13.63 -5.68 -0.21
CA ASN A 34 13.66 -7.03 -0.77
C ASN A 34 12.38 -7.82 -0.40
N TRP A 35 11.78 -7.58 0.77
CA TRP A 35 10.52 -8.24 1.13
C TRP A 35 9.35 -7.90 0.18
N LEU A 36 9.30 -6.68 -0.37
CA LEU A 36 8.21 -6.24 -1.25
C LEU A 36 8.55 -6.43 -2.74
N CYS A 37 9.83 -6.30 -3.10
CA CYS A 37 10.29 -6.22 -4.50
C CYS A 37 11.17 -7.40 -4.93
N ASP A 38 11.50 -8.35 -4.06
CA ASP A 38 12.39 -9.47 -4.41
C ASP A 38 11.58 -10.71 -4.84
N PRO A 39 11.80 -11.24 -6.05
CA PRO A 39 11.17 -12.46 -6.54
C PRO A 39 11.87 -13.71 -6.01
N THR A 40 12.30 -13.71 -4.74
CA THR A 40 13.13 -14.80 -4.20
C THR A 40 12.28 -16.07 -4.07
N GLY A 41 12.43 -16.98 -5.06
CA GLY A 41 11.86 -18.32 -5.02
C GLY A 41 11.08 -18.79 -6.27
N LYS A 42 10.98 -18.02 -7.36
CA LYS A 42 10.37 -18.52 -8.60
C LYS A 42 11.37 -18.57 -9.76
N PRO A 43 11.77 -19.76 -10.25
CA PRO A 43 12.44 -19.86 -11.54
C PRO A 43 11.44 -19.38 -12.59
N ASP A 44 11.93 -18.59 -13.55
CA ASP A 44 11.16 -18.05 -14.68
C ASP A 44 10.24 -16.87 -14.36
N SER A 45 10.83 -15.67 -14.35
CA SER A 45 10.11 -14.41 -14.58
C SER A 45 10.84 -13.57 -15.62
N HIS A 46 11.18 -14.17 -16.77
CA HIS A 46 11.91 -13.51 -17.86
C HIS A 46 11.13 -12.36 -18.53
N LEU A 47 9.85 -12.17 -18.17
CA LEU A 47 8.95 -11.13 -18.71
C LEU A 47 8.66 -9.98 -17.74
N TYR A 48 8.91 -10.12 -16.44
CA TYR A 48 8.60 -9.08 -15.43
C TYR A 48 9.83 -8.80 -14.57
N GLY A 49 10.71 -7.96 -15.11
CA GLY A 49 11.92 -7.51 -14.45
C GLY A 49 11.65 -6.80 -13.13
N ARG A 50 12.63 -6.90 -12.21
CA ARG A 50 12.68 -6.28 -10.88
C ARG A 50 12.23 -4.81 -10.85
N GLY A 51 12.43 -4.08 -11.95
CA GLY A 51 11.98 -2.68 -12.11
C GLY A 51 10.48 -2.49 -12.33
N SER A 52 9.79 -3.38 -13.06
CA SER A 52 8.35 -3.25 -13.34
C SER A 52 7.50 -3.35 -12.06
N ARG A 53 7.85 -4.29 -11.18
CA ARG A 53 7.16 -4.46 -9.89
C ARG A 53 7.29 -3.23 -9.00
N ARG A 54 8.45 -2.55 -9.00
CA ARG A 54 8.65 -1.30 -8.26
C ARG A 54 7.73 -0.20 -8.75
N VAL A 55 7.61 -0.03 -10.06
CA VAL A 55 6.72 0.99 -10.65
C VAL A 55 5.26 0.70 -10.32
N ILE A 56 4.84 -0.57 -10.36
CA ILE A 56 3.47 -0.97 -10.01
C ILE A 56 3.16 -0.64 -8.54
N PHE A 57 4.01 -1.02 -7.60
CA PHE A 57 3.79 -0.70 -6.18
C PHE A 57 3.89 0.80 -5.87
N PHE A 58 4.75 1.53 -6.58
CA PHE A 58 4.85 2.97 -6.48
C PHE A 58 3.56 3.66 -6.96
N LEU A 59 3.06 3.28 -8.14
CA LEU A 59 1.81 3.83 -8.69
C LEU A 59 0.61 3.48 -7.81
N LEU A 60 0.50 2.23 -7.36
CA LEU A 60 -0.55 1.80 -6.43
C LEU A 60 -0.49 2.59 -5.12
N GLY A 61 0.72 2.79 -4.56
CA GLY A 61 0.92 3.57 -3.34
C GLY A 61 0.50 5.03 -3.51
N ILE A 62 0.84 5.66 -4.64
CA ILE A 62 0.40 7.03 -4.96
C ILE A 62 -1.12 7.10 -5.07
N VAL A 63 -1.74 6.17 -5.80
CA VAL A 63 -3.21 6.13 -5.94
C VAL A 63 -3.86 6.04 -4.57
N LEU A 64 -3.39 5.14 -3.69
CA LEU A 64 -3.90 4.99 -2.34
C LEU A 64 -3.78 6.27 -1.49
N ILE A 65 -2.63 6.94 -1.55
CA ILE A 65 -2.42 8.22 -0.85
C ILE A 65 -3.39 9.29 -1.38
N VAL A 66 -3.52 9.42 -2.70
CA VAL A 66 -4.41 10.40 -3.32
C VAL A 66 -5.87 10.13 -2.95
N THR A 67 -6.32 8.87 -3.03
CA THR A 67 -7.69 8.51 -2.65
C THR A 67 -7.97 8.74 -1.18
N SER A 68 -6.99 8.48 -0.31
CA SER A 68 -7.13 8.72 1.13
C SER A 68 -7.18 10.21 1.46
N ILE A 69 -6.30 11.02 0.87
CA ILE A 69 -6.35 12.48 1.03
C ILE A 69 -7.66 13.04 0.49
N TRP A 70 -8.12 12.56 -0.67
CA TRP A 70 -9.39 12.97 -1.24
C TRP A 70 -10.56 12.65 -0.31
N SER A 71 -10.58 11.46 0.28
CA SER A 71 -11.63 11.06 1.23
C SER A 71 -11.58 11.92 2.50
N LEU A 72 -10.39 12.21 3.05
CA LEU A 72 -10.23 13.15 4.17
C LEU A 72 -10.69 14.58 3.84
N VAL A 73 -10.53 15.02 2.59
CA VAL A 73 -10.95 16.36 2.14
C VAL A 73 -12.45 16.42 1.84
N MET A 74 -13.01 15.36 1.26
CA MET A 74 -14.40 15.32 0.78
C MET A 74 -15.40 14.84 1.85
N VAL A 75 -14.94 14.11 2.87
CA VAL A 75 -15.71 13.72 4.03
C VAL A 75 -15.39 14.68 5.18
N PRO A 76 -16.16 15.78 5.37
CA PRO A 76 -16.01 16.60 6.57
C PRO A 76 -16.44 15.76 7.78
N HIS A 77 -15.52 15.60 8.74
CA HIS A 77 -15.76 14.96 10.03
C HIS A 77 -16.50 15.90 11.00
#